data_AF-W7PUJ5-F1
#
_entry.id   AF-W7PUJ5-F1
#
_cell.length_a   1.000
_cell.length_b   1.000
_cell.length_c   1.000
_cell.angle_alpha   90.00
_cell.angle_beta   90.00
_cell.angle_gamma   90.00
#
_symmetry.space_group_name_H-M   'P 1'
#
loop_
_entity.id
_entity.type
_entity.pdbx_description
1 polymer ?
#
loop_
_entity_poly.entity_id
_entity_poly.type
_entity_poly.pdbx_seq_one_letter_code
_entity_poly.pdbx_strand_id
1 'polypeptide(L)'
;MIDLATVDVLRDRERGVPRYCRFRRLIDMPAPASFAELTDNPEWQRQLEAVYGDVEEVDLLIGCLAETPPPGFAFSDTAFRIFILMASRRLKSDRFFTDDYTPEVYTRAGMEWIDNNGMKSVIGRHFPELAPRLEGVRNAFFPWNRG
;
A
#
# COMPACT_ATOMS: atom_id res chain seq x y z
N MET A 1 14.35 -20.90 10.77
CA MET A 1 14.52 -19.57 10.14
C MET A 1 13.88 -19.65 8.77
N ILE A 2 13.05 -18.67 8.39
CA ILE A 2 12.35 -18.65 7.09
C ILE A 2 12.86 -17.44 6.32
N ASP A 3 13.11 -17.61 5.02
CA ASP A 3 13.33 -16.51 4.09
C ASP A 3 11.98 -15.97 3.62
N LEU A 4 11.57 -14.82 4.17
CA LEU A 4 10.27 -14.23 3.90
C LEU A 4 10.15 -13.74 2.45
N ALA A 5 11.22 -13.24 1.84
CA ALA A 5 11.18 -12.75 0.46
C ALA A 5 10.87 -13.89 -0.53
N THR A 6 11.54 -15.03 -0.34
CA THR A 6 11.24 -16.25 -1.10
C THR A 6 9.81 -16.74 -0.84
N VAL A 7 9.38 -16.74 0.41
CA VAL A 7 8.03 -17.22 0.78
C VAL A 7 6.92 -16.36 0.17
N ASP A 8 7.08 -15.04 0.09
CA ASP A 8 6.02 -14.19 -0.45
C ASP A 8 5.81 -14.41 -1.95
N VAL A 9 6.89 -14.60 -2.73
CA VAL A 9 6.80 -15.02 -4.13
C VAL A 9 6.11 -16.39 -4.25
N LEU A 10 6.50 -17.36 -3.41
CA LEU A 10 5.91 -18.70 -3.44
C LEU A 10 4.42 -18.68 -3.11
N ARG A 11 3.99 -17.85 -2.15
CA ARG A 11 2.58 -17.74 -1.73
C ARG A 11 1.69 -17.18 -2.83
N ASP A 12 2.14 -16.18 -3.57
CA ASP A 12 1.37 -15.64 -4.69
C ASP A 12 1.14 -16.74 -5.74
N ARG A 13 2.19 -17.49 -6.08
CA ARG A 13 2.12 -18.62 -7.01
C ARG A 13 1.20 -19.74 -6.50
N GLU A 14 1.37 -20.16 -5.24
CA GLU A 14 0.60 -21.24 -4.61
C GLU A 14 -0.89 -20.91 -4.53
N ARG A 15 -1.22 -19.64 -4.23
CA ARG A 15 -2.61 -19.16 -4.15
C ARG A 15 -3.24 -18.91 -5.53
N GLY A 16 -2.49 -19.12 -6.60
CA GLY A 16 -2.95 -18.88 -7.97
C GLY A 16 -3.16 -17.40 -8.28
N VAL A 17 -2.50 -16.48 -7.55
CA VAL A 17 -2.51 -15.07 -7.90
C VAL A 17 -1.79 -14.90 -9.24
N PRO A 18 -2.40 -14.26 -10.24
CA PRO A 18 -1.79 -14.07 -11.55
C PRO A 18 -0.46 -13.31 -11.47
N ARG A 19 0.52 -13.70 -12.31
CA ARG A 19 1.76 -12.96 -12.52
C ARG A 19 1.52 -11.55 -13.06
N TYR A 20 2.51 -10.68 -12.95
CA TYR A 20 2.36 -9.23 -13.09
C TYR A 20 1.64 -8.78 -14.38
N CYS A 21 2.10 -9.21 -15.55
CA CYS A 21 1.50 -8.82 -16.83
C CYS A 21 0.05 -9.30 -16.97
N ARG A 22 -0.23 -10.55 -16.59
CA ARG A 22 -1.60 -11.07 -16.57
C ARG A 22 -2.48 -10.34 -15.55
N PHE A 23 -1.95 -10.03 -14.37
CA PHE A 23 -2.66 -9.31 -13.33
C PHE A 23 -3.10 -7.93 -13.81
N ARG A 24 -2.19 -7.16 -14.45
CA ARG A 24 -2.51 -5.85 -15.04
C ARG A 24 -3.63 -5.93 -16.06
N ARG A 25 -3.59 -6.94 -16.96
CA ARG A 25 -4.67 -7.15 -17.94
C ARG A 25 -6.01 -7.46 -17.27
N LEU A 26 -6.04 -8.17 -16.14
CA LEU A 26 -7.27 -8.50 -15.42
C LEU A 26 -7.91 -7.30 -14.71
N ILE A 27 -7.15 -6.22 -14.49
CA ILE A 27 -7.63 -4.98 -13.88
C ILE A 27 -7.72 -3.83 -14.88
N ASP A 28 -7.81 -4.17 -16.18
CA ASP A 28 -7.91 -3.24 -17.31
C ASP A 28 -6.77 -2.22 -17.36
N MET A 29 -5.54 -2.68 -17.11
CA MET A 29 -4.32 -1.89 -17.27
C MET A 29 -3.47 -2.44 -18.43
N PRO A 30 -2.76 -1.56 -19.17
CA PRO A 30 -1.74 -1.99 -20.11
C PRO A 30 -0.64 -2.79 -19.39
N ALA A 31 -0.24 -3.93 -19.95
CA ALA A 31 0.91 -4.70 -19.49
C ALA A 31 2.15 -4.30 -20.31
N PRO A 32 3.34 -4.16 -19.69
CA PRO A 32 4.56 -3.84 -20.42
C PRO A 32 4.93 -4.97 -21.38
N ALA A 33 5.37 -4.62 -22.57
CA ALA A 33 5.86 -5.58 -23.58
C ALA A 33 7.37 -5.86 -23.48
N SER A 34 8.08 -5.15 -22.59
CA SER A 34 9.51 -5.33 -22.34
C SER A 34 9.89 -4.88 -20.93
N PHE A 35 11.08 -5.27 -20.45
CA PHE A 35 11.59 -4.80 -19.16
C PHE A 35 11.82 -3.27 -19.12
N ALA A 36 12.11 -2.65 -20.27
CA ALA A 36 12.25 -1.20 -20.38
C ALA A 36 10.92 -0.45 -20.20
N GLU A 37 9.78 -1.08 -20.53
CA GLU A 37 8.46 -0.53 -20.25
C GLU A 37 8.00 -0.78 -18.80
N LEU A 38 8.63 -1.73 -18.09
CA LEU A 38 8.33 -2.00 -16.69
C LEU A 38 9.02 -1.01 -15.75
N THR A 39 10.28 -0.66 -16.00
CA THR A 39 11.09 0.17 -15.09
C THR A 39 12.11 1.02 -15.82
N ASP A 40 12.35 2.24 -15.36
CA ASP A 40 13.38 3.14 -15.91
C ASP A 40 14.80 2.81 -15.40
N ASN A 41 14.93 1.86 -14.46
CA ASN A 41 16.21 1.49 -13.89
C ASN A 41 16.93 0.44 -14.76
N PRO A 42 18.03 0.80 -15.46
CA PRO A 42 18.71 -0.10 -16.39
C PRO A 42 19.42 -1.28 -15.69
N GLU A 43 19.75 -1.15 -14.40
CA GLU A 43 20.27 -2.29 -13.63
C GLU A 43 19.17 -3.30 -13.36
N TRP A 44 17.98 -2.85 -12.96
CA TRP A 44 16.85 -3.75 -12.72
C TRP A 44 16.39 -4.42 -14.01
N GLN A 45 16.39 -3.71 -15.14
CA GLN A 45 16.10 -4.32 -16.45
C GLN A 45 17.01 -5.53 -16.73
N ARG A 46 18.34 -5.39 -16.53
CA ARG A 46 19.30 -6.49 -16.71
C ARG A 46 19.08 -7.63 -15.73
N GLN A 47 18.80 -7.32 -14.47
CA GLN A 47 18.56 -8.33 -13.44
C GLN A 47 17.27 -9.11 -13.71
N LEU A 48 16.21 -8.42 -14.13
CA LEU A 48 14.93 -9.03 -14.49
C LEU A 48 15.07 -9.92 -15.72
N GLU A 49 15.77 -9.46 -16.77
CA GLU A 49 16.09 -10.26 -17.95
C GLU A 49 16.86 -11.53 -17.55
N ALA A 50 17.90 -11.40 -16.71
CA ALA A 50 18.70 -12.54 -16.27
C ALA A 50 17.92 -13.57 -15.44
N VAL A 51 16.90 -13.15 -14.69
CA VAL A 51 16.09 -14.02 -13.82
C VAL A 51 14.90 -14.63 -14.56
N TYR A 52 14.22 -13.85 -15.40
CA TYR A 52 12.93 -14.24 -16.00
C TYR A 52 13.01 -14.55 -17.49
N GLY A 53 13.89 -13.90 -18.25
CA GLY A 53 14.00 -14.01 -19.72
C GLY A 53 12.81 -13.45 -20.51
N ASP A 54 11.61 -13.42 -19.94
CA ASP A 54 10.40 -12.86 -20.53
C ASP A 54 9.66 -12.01 -19.48
N VAL A 55 9.17 -10.83 -19.88
CA VAL A 55 8.41 -9.92 -19.01
C VAL A 55 7.08 -10.56 -18.55
N GLU A 56 6.51 -11.48 -19.34
CA GLU A 56 5.30 -12.22 -18.95
C GLU A 56 5.51 -13.14 -17.74
N GLU A 57 6.75 -13.55 -17.49
CA GLU A 57 7.10 -14.43 -16.39
C GLU A 57 7.35 -13.68 -15.07
N VAL A 58 7.29 -12.35 -15.05
CA VAL A 58 7.56 -11.57 -13.83
C VAL A 58 6.47 -11.80 -12.78
N ASP A 59 6.88 -12.24 -11.58
CA ASP A 59 5.98 -12.41 -10.44
C ASP A 59 5.33 -11.08 -10.02
N LEU A 60 4.10 -11.12 -9.52
CA LEU A 60 3.33 -9.93 -9.18
C LEU A 60 4.05 -9.01 -8.19
N LEU A 61 4.57 -9.57 -7.09
CA LEU A 61 5.35 -8.81 -6.10
C LEU A 61 6.53 -8.09 -6.75
N ILE A 62 7.29 -8.78 -7.60
CA ILE A 62 8.48 -8.22 -8.23
C ILE A 62 8.13 -7.14 -9.24
N GLY A 63 7.09 -7.36 -10.05
CA GLY A 63 6.61 -6.35 -10.98
C GLY A 63 6.13 -5.09 -10.26
N CYS A 64 5.36 -5.23 -9.16
CA CYS A 64 4.94 -4.09 -8.34
C CYS A 64 6.10 -3.34 -7.67
N LEU A 65 7.19 -4.02 -7.32
CA LEU A 65 8.38 -3.38 -6.74
C LEU A 65 9.27 -2.71 -7.80
N ALA A 66 9.32 -3.26 -9.01
CA ALA A 66 10.12 -2.74 -10.12
C ALA A 66 9.43 -1.59 -10.86
N GLU A 67 8.09 -1.58 -10.89
CA GLU A 67 7.27 -0.58 -11.59
C GLU A 67 7.64 0.84 -11.14
N THR A 68 7.99 1.71 -12.09
CA THR A 68 8.21 3.14 -11.81
C THR A 68 6.90 3.75 -11.31
N PRO A 69 6.81 4.22 -10.05
CA PRO A 69 5.57 4.78 -9.53
C PRO A 69 5.32 6.20 -10.07
N PRO A 70 4.04 6.64 -10.16
CA PRO A 70 3.72 8.02 -10.48
C PRO A 70 4.38 9.02 -9.51
N PRO A 71 4.67 10.27 -9.94
CA PRO A 71 5.27 11.28 -9.07
C PRO A 71 4.49 11.48 -7.76
N GLY A 72 5.18 11.34 -6.63
CA GLY A 72 4.60 11.49 -5.28
C GLY A 72 3.99 10.20 -4.69
N PHE A 73 3.93 9.11 -5.46
CA PHE A 73 3.50 7.81 -4.93
C PHE A 73 4.65 7.08 -4.25
N ALA A 74 4.30 6.32 -3.21
CA ALA A 74 5.25 5.48 -2.49
C ALA A 74 5.28 4.02 -2.99
N PHE A 75 4.37 3.64 -3.88
CA PHE A 75 4.23 2.29 -4.43
C PHE A 75 3.59 2.33 -5.82
N SER A 76 3.59 1.18 -6.50
CA SER A 76 3.16 1.04 -7.90
C SER A 76 1.73 1.46 -8.18
N ASP A 77 1.46 1.89 -9.42
CA ASP A 77 0.11 2.16 -9.90
C ASP A 77 -0.72 0.86 -9.98
N THR A 78 -0.08 -0.28 -10.30
CA THR A 78 -0.72 -1.62 -10.23
C THR A 78 -1.34 -1.88 -8.85
N ALA A 79 -0.55 -1.72 -7.79
CA ALA A 79 -1.07 -1.92 -6.44
C ALA A 79 -2.10 -0.84 -6.08
N PHE A 80 -1.88 0.41 -6.48
CA PHE A 80 -2.83 1.50 -6.23
C PHE A 80 -4.22 1.25 -6.78
N ARG A 81 -4.34 0.64 -7.97
CA ARG A 81 -5.65 0.32 -8.55
C ARG A 81 -6.46 -0.66 -7.70
N ILE A 82 -5.80 -1.63 -7.06
CA ILE A 82 -6.44 -2.51 -6.07
C ILE A 82 -6.79 -1.72 -4.80
N PHE A 83 -5.92 -0.82 -4.34
CA PHE A 83 -6.19 0.04 -3.19
C PHE A 83 -7.43 0.90 -3.39
N ILE A 84 -7.67 1.47 -4.58
CA ILE A 84 -8.87 2.27 -4.87
C ILE A 84 -10.13 1.48 -4.53
N LEU A 85 -10.22 0.24 -5.04
CA LEU A 85 -11.37 -0.63 -4.81
C LEU A 85 -11.43 -1.07 -3.34
N MET A 86 -10.35 -1.65 -2.83
CA MET A 86 -10.38 -2.36 -1.56
C MET A 86 -10.38 -1.40 -0.35
N ALA A 87 -9.75 -0.23 -0.44
CA ALA A 87 -9.87 0.79 0.62
C ALA A 87 -11.29 1.32 0.72
N SER A 88 -11.92 1.62 -0.42
CA SER A 88 -13.32 2.04 -0.45
C SER A 88 -14.24 0.95 0.07
N ARG A 89 -14.03 -0.31 -0.36
CA ARG A 89 -14.85 -1.46 0.05
C ARG A 89 -14.77 -1.74 1.55
N ARG A 90 -13.59 -1.60 2.16
CA ARG A 90 -13.42 -1.79 3.61
C ARG A 90 -14.32 -0.88 4.45
N LEU A 91 -14.57 0.34 3.97
CA LEU A 91 -15.49 1.27 4.65
C LEU A 91 -16.93 1.02 4.23
N LYS A 92 -17.20 0.96 2.93
CA LYS A 92 -18.57 0.88 2.40
C LYS A 92 -19.30 -0.44 2.69
N SER A 93 -18.56 -1.51 2.99
CA SER A 93 -19.13 -2.84 3.23
C SER A 93 -19.16 -3.24 4.70
N ASP A 94 -18.77 -2.34 5.61
CA ASP A 94 -18.83 -2.58 7.04
C ASP A 94 -19.94 -1.73 7.64
N ARG A 95 -20.92 -2.39 8.27
CA ARG A 95 -22.05 -1.74 8.93
C ARG A 95 -21.60 -0.68 9.93
N PHE A 96 -20.48 -0.89 10.61
CA PHE A 96 -19.97 0.02 11.63
C PHE A 96 -19.31 1.28 11.06
N PHE A 97 -19.12 1.34 9.74
CA PHE A 97 -18.73 2.56 9.02
C PHE A 97 -19.86 3.08 8.11
N THR A 98 -21.02 2.42 8.10
CA THR A 98 -22.22 2.81 7.33
C THR A 98 -23.45 2.92 8.24
N ASP A 99 -24.27 1.88 8.31
CA ASP A 99 -25.61 1.90 8.90
C ASP A 99 -25.58 2.10 10.43
N ASP A 100 -24.58 1.50 11.08
CA ASP A 100 -24.37 1.53 12.53
C ASP A 100 -23.37 2.64 12.95
N TYR A 101 -22.90 3.50 12.02
CA TYR A 101 -22.02 4.64 12.35
C TYR A 101 -22.82 5.83 12.90
N THR A 102 -23.46 5.62 14.05
CA THR A 102 -24.42 6.57 14.64
C THR A 102 -24.18 6.80 16.14
N PRO A 103 -24.64 7.93 16.72
CA PRO A 103 -24.58 8.16 18.15
C PRO A 103 -25.36 7.16 19.01
N GLU A 104 -26.35 6.45 18.46
CA GLU A 104 -27.09 5.42 19.19
C GLU A 104 -26.19 4.19 19.46
N VAL A 105 -25.31 3.86 18.52
CA VAL A 105 -24.36 2.75 18.64
C VAL A 105 -23.08 3.18 19.35
N TYR A 106 -22.53 4.34 18.99
CA TYR A 106 -21.23 4.82 19.47
C TYR A 106 -21.31 5.76 20.66
N THR A 107 -22.51 6.19 21.07
CA THR A 107 -22.76 7.34 21.94
C THR A 107 -22.33 8.68 21.31
N ARG A 108 -22.94 9.79 21.74
CA ARG A 108 -22.50 11.12 21.31
C ARG A 108 -21.03 11.38 21.64
N ALA A 109 -20.60 11.01 22.86
CA ALA A 109 -19.21 11.17 23.28
C ALA A 109 -18.23 10.34 22.44
N GLY A 110 -18.63 9.14 22.02
CA GLY A 110 -17.80 8.30 21.14
C GLY A 110 -17.69 8.84 19.73
N MET A 111 -18.78 9.38 19.16
CA MET A 111 -18.72 10.05 17.85
C MET A 111 -17.82 11.30 17.89
N GLU A 112 -17.99 12.15 18.91
CA GLU A 112 -17.11 13.31 19.13
C GLU A 112 -15.64 12.89 19.32
N TRP A 113 -15.39 11.74 19.95
CA TRP A 113 -14.04 11.20 20.06
C TRP A 113 -13.49 10.81 18.69
N ILE A 114 -14.23 10.12 17.84
CA ILE A 114 -13.76 9.71 16.52
C ILE A 114 -13.44 10.93 15.65
N ASP A 115 -14.34 11.91 15.59
CA ASP A 115 -14.22 13.08 14.72
C ASP A 115 -13.02 13.98 15.09
N ASN A 116 -12.62 13.98 16.36
CA ASN A 116 -11.56 14.85 16.88
C ASN A 116 -10.23 14.13 17.12
N ASN A 117 -10.04 12.93 16.55
CA ASN A 117 -8.82 12.14 16.75
C ASN A 117 -8.11 11.71 15.47
N GLY A 118 -6.79 11.74 15.54
CA GLY A 118 -5.88 11.14 14.56
C GLY A 118 -4.60 10.65 15.25
N MET A 119 -3.63 10.14 14.49
CA MET A 119 -2.43 9.53 15.10
C MET A 119 -1.66 10.50 16.01
N LYS A 120 -1.57 11.78 15.64
CA LYS A 120 -0.89 12.81 16.45
C LYS A 120 -1.58 13.05 17.80
N SER A 121 -2.92 13.11 17.83
CA SER A 121 -3.66 13.31 19.09
C SER A 121 -3.58 12.07 19.99
N VAL A 122 -3.59 10.86 19.40
CA VAL A 122 -3.42 9.61 20.15
C VAL A 122 -2.05 9.56 20.83
N ILE A 123 -0.97 9.84 20.09
CA ILE A 123 0.39 9.88 20.67
C ILE A 123 0.47 10.94 21.76
N GLY A 124 0.02 12.16 21.49
CA GLY A 124 0.07 13.25 22.48
C GLY A 124 -0.72 12.97 23.76
N ARG A 125 -1.81 12.20 23.68
CA ARG A 125 -2.60 11.80 24.85
C ARG A 125 -1.88 10.78 25.73
N HIS A 126 -1.18 9.82 25.13
CA HIS A 126 -0.62 8.67 25.84
C HIS A 126 0.88 8.79 26.14
N PHE A 127 1.60 9.60 25.37
CA PHE A 127 3.04 9.85 25.49
C PHE A 127 3.34 11.36 25.35
N PRO A 128 2.86 12.19 26.30
CA PRO A 128 2.99 13.65 26.22
C PRO A 128 4.46 14.14 26.13
N GLU A 129 5.41 13.36 26.63
CA GLU A 129 6.85 13.62 26.52
C GLU A 129 7.36 13.63 25.07
N LEU A 130 6.63 13.03 24.13
CA LEU A 130 6.96 13.05 22.70
C LEU A 130 6.41 14.27 21.97
N ALA A 131 5.60 15.10 22.63
CA ALA A 131 4.99 16.28 22.01
C ALA A 131 6.01 17.25 21.37
N PRO A 132 7.17 17.56 21.98
CA PRO A 132 8.17 18.43 21.36
C PRO A 132 8.72 17.89 20.03
N ARG A 133 8.75 16.55 19.86
CA ARG A 133 9.23 15.91 18.62
C ARG A 133 8.25 16.05 17.45
N LEU A 134 6.99 16.27 17.77
CA LEU A 134 5.87 16.38 16.84
C LEU A 134 5.43 17.84 16.59
N GLU A 135 6.10 18.80 17.21
CA GLU A 135 5.83 20.23 16.99
C GLU A 135 6.14 20.62 15.54
N GLY A 136 5.24 21.36 14.90
CA GLY A 136 5.34 21.72 13.48
C GLY A 136 5.16 20.56 12.48
N VAL A 137 5.21 19.29 12.92
CA VAL A 137 4.98 18.12 12.06
C VAL A 137 3.50 18.06 11.67
N ARG A 138 3.22 18.16 10.36
CA ARG A 138 1.86 18.17 9.79
C ARG A 138 1.06 16.89 10.09
N ASN A 139 1.71 15.73 10.01
CA ASN A 139 1.11 14.42 10.22
C ASN A 139 2.15 13.50 10.87
N ALA A 140 1.75 12.71 11.87
CA ALA A 140 2.64 11.83 12.62
C ALA A 140 3.35 10.75 11.77
N PHE A 141 2.92 10.51 10.53
CA PHE A 141 3.59 9.59 9.60
C PHE A 141 4.70 10.23 8.76
N PHE A 142 4.92 11.55 8.83
CA PHE A 142 6.11 12.19 8.27
C PHE A 142 7.32 12.03 9.17
N PRO A 143 8.55 12.28 8.68
CA PRO A 143 9.74 12.33 9.54
C PRO A 143 9.58 13.35 10.67
N TRP A 144 9.97 12.96 11.89
CA TRP A 144 9.89 13.82 13.08
C TRP A 144 11.14 14.65 13.26
N ASN A 145 11.04 15.69 14.10
CA ASN A 145 12.19 16.50 14.45
C ASN A 145 13.21 15.64 15.21
N ARG A 146 14.41 15.56 14.64
CA ARG A 146 15.59 15.13 15.38
C ARG A 146 15.92 16.22 16.40
N GLY A 147 16.58 15.84 17.48
CA GLY A 147 16.90 16.73 18.59
C GLY A 147 17.87 15.99 19.44
#